data_AF-A0A2N1PCR3-F1
#
_entry.id   AF-A0A2N1PCR3-F1
#
_cell.length_a   1.000
_cell.length_b   1.000
_cell.length_c   1.000
_cell.angle_alpha   90.00
_cell.angle_beta   90.00
_cell.angle_gamma   90.00
#
_symmetry.space_group_name_H-M   'P 1'
#
loop_
_entity.id
_entity.type
_entity.pdbx_description
1 polymer ?
#
loop_
_entity_poly.entity_id
_entity_poly.type
_entity_poly.pdbx_seq_one_letter_code
_entity_poly.pdbx_strand_id
1 'polypeptide(L)'
;MKRLVTLALVMTVLAFFGWGCQDDSNPLNVENVPLSTQLTAPKLMLPSGAVFESATLNIYLKETINQPIDVHRITSDWNELTVTWANFGGAFDASVEGTFSAPIPGWAMVDVTALVQAWMNGTYDNFGLLLDQGTLNYPRHIYYSKDAPSNHPYIEVCYTLDGVETCEQIVAMGDSYIYELVPDRNNGRDSLLYTGWIGPNDLEKQALLKFEMPEIEELAAIGDFVWHDMNMNGIQDDGEPGVPGVTVNLYDCQDVLIGTMMTDANGYYLFDNLIPGDYYVEFILPNGYSFSPQDQGMDDAMDSDADVTTGKTICTNLEPGETDLTWDAGIWVPVQEGCTLTIGYWKTHAGFGPQDDMVTQFLPIWLGTAGGTKSLQVTNAAMAVAVLEMKTYGTNNNGITKLYAQLLGAKLNIANGADYDDVAATMAAADAFLATHDWTSWETLSRANKNLVGSWQSTLDNYNNGLIGPGHCNEFDDDGYTE
;
A
#
# COMPACT_ATOMS: atom_id res chain seq x y z
N MET A 1 31.34 -85.08 51.50
CA MET A 1 30.61 -85.48 50.27
C MET A 1 30.17 -84.19 49.59
N LYS A 2 30.81 -83.75 48.49
CA LYS A 2 30.23 -83.80 47.11
C LYS A 2 28.76 -83.33 47.11
N ARG A 3 28.33 -82.25 46.45
CA ARG A 3 28.56 -81.86 45.05
C ARG A 3 28.23 -80.37 44.79
N LEU A 4 28.89 -79.82 43.76
CA LEU A 4 28.47 -78.69 42.91
C LEU A 4 27.00 -78.81 42.48
N VAL A 5 26.28 -77.69 42.29
CA VAL A 5 25.59 -77.30 41.04
C VAL A 5 25.39 -75.76 41.04
N THR A 6 25.52 -75.21 39.84
CA THR A 6 25.62 -73.83 39.35
C THR A 6 24.27 -73.06 39.28
N LEU A 7 24.40 -71.73 39.23
CA LEU A 7 23.63 -70.74 38.43
C LEU A 7 22.36 -70.06 39.01
N ALA A 8 22.61 -68.83 39.47
CA ALA A 8 22.01 -67.52 39.13
C ALA A 8 20.49 -67.24 39.17
N LEU A 9 20.24 -66.15 39.93
CA LEU A 9 19.37 -64.99 39.67
C LEU A 9 17.93 -64.99 40.21
N VAL A 10 17.59 -63.76 40.64
CA VAL A 10 16.27 -63.18 40.96
C VAL A 10 15.91 -63.23 42.45
N MET A 11 16.36 -62.20 43.17
CA MET A 11 15.82 -61.82 44.48
C MET A 11 14.72 -60.77 44.29
N THR A 12 13.58 -61.11 44.87
CA THR A 12 12.30 -60.41 44.88
C THR A 12 12.28 -59.25 45.87
N VAL A 13 11.37 -58.32 45.60
CA VAL A 13 11.13 -57.01 46.18
C VAL A 13 10.18 -57.06 47.40
N LEU A 14 10.18 -55.96 48.18
CA LEU A 14 9.24 -55.47 49.21
C LEU A 14 9.55 -55.82 50.68
N ALA A 15 9.49 -54.92 51.65
CA ALA A 15 9.26 -53.48 51.73
C ALA A 15 9.51 -53.06 53.19
N PHE A 16 9.80 -51.79 53.48
CA PHE A 16 8.98 -50.95 54.38
C PHE A 16 9.55 -49.52 54.46
N PHE A 17 8.61 -48.57 54.45
CA PHE A 17 8.77 -47.12 54.37
C PHE A 17 9.56 -46.50 55.54
N GLY A 18 10.37 -45.50 55.20
CA GLY A 18 10.89 -44.48 56.12
C GLY A 18 11.31 -43.24 55.34
N TRP A 19 10.49 -42.19 55.42
CA TRP A 19 10.77 -40.86 54.87
C TRP A 19 11.93 -40.20 55.62
N GLY A 20 12.85 -39.57 54.89
CA GLY A 20 13.84 -38.65 55.47
C GLY A 20 15.01 -38.33 54.54
N CYS A 21 14.77 -37.40 53.61
CA CYS A 21 15.74 -36.68 52.75
C CYS A 21 16.72 -37.54 51.92
N GLN A 22 16.41 -37.60 50.63
CA GLN A 22 17.18 -38.25 49.58
C GLN A 22 18.41 -37.41 49.24
N ASP A 23 19.56 -38.07 49.28
CA ASP A 23 20.79 -37.68 48.61
C ASP A 23 20.55 -37.93 47.11
N ASP A 24 20.22 -36.87 46.35
CA ASP A 24 20.13 -36.96 44.90
C ASP A 24 21.28 -36.16 44.28
N SER A 25 22.39 -36.86 44.09
CA SER A 25 23.24 -36.67 42.93
C SER A 25 22.40 -36.89 41.67
N ASN A 26 21.83 -35.83 41.12
CA ASN A 26 21.47 -35.79 39.71
C ASN A 26 21.85 -34.42 39.13
N PRO A 27 22.52 -34.40 37.97
CA PRO A 27 23.02 -33.19 37.36
C PRO A 27 21.81 -32.34 36.97
N LEU A 28 21.98 -31.01 37.03
CA LEU A 28 21.02 -30.10 36.42
C LEU A 28 20.73 -30.62 35.01
N ASN A 29 19.46 -30.92 34.80
CA ASN A 29 18.87 -31.24 33.52
C ASN A 29 19.14 -30.03 32.61
N VAL A 30 20.27 -30.05 31.92
CA VAL A 30 20.45 -29.30 30.68
C VAL A 30 19.51 -30.02 29.74
N GLU A 31 18.23 -29.61 29.74
CA GLU A 31 17.45 -29.77 28.54
C GLU A 31 18.36 -29.27 27.43
N ASN A 32 18.65 -30.16 26.48
CA ASN A 32 19.11 -29.79 25.16
C ASN A 32 18.06 -28.82 24.62
N VAL A 33 18.13 -27.54 25.02
CA VAL A 33 17.75 -26.46 24.14
C VAL A 33 18.65 -26.72 22.94
N PRO A 34 18.08 -27.04 21.78
CA PRO A 34 18.89 -27.11 20.58
C PRO A 34 19.71 -25.83 20.59
N LEU A 35 21.04 -25.92 20.56
CA LEU A 35 21.82 -24.79 20.10
C LEU A 35 21.14 -24.43 18.79
N SER A 36 20.51 -23.26 18.74
CA SER A 36 19.84 -22.75 17.55
C SER A 36 20.77 -23.08 16.39
N THR A 37 20.34 -24.01 15.54
CA THR A 37 21.10 -24.45 14.39
C THR A 37 21.12 -23.26 13.45
N GLN A 38 22.10 -22.37 13.62
CA GLN A 38 22.28 -21.13 12.87
C GLN A 38 20.96 -20.48 12.42
N LEU A 39 20.37 -19.66 13.29
CA LEU A 39 19.88 -18.39 12.75
C LEU A 39 21.17 -17.66 12.33
N THR A 40 21.51 -17.72 11.04
CA THR A 40 22.38 -16.70 10.49
C THR A 40 21.65 -15.40 10.81
N ALA A 41 22.13 -14.65 11.81
CA ALA A 41 21.62 -13.30 11.99
C ALA A 41 21.72 -12.64 10.61
N PRO A 42 20.65 -11.99 10.13
CA PRO A 42 20.69 -11.35 8.83
C PRO A 42 21.95 -10.48 8.76
N LYS A 43 22.58 -10.47 7.59
CA LYS A 43 23.69 -9.55 7.33
C LYS A 43 23.06 -8.20 7.04
N LEU A 44 23.74 -7.14 7.43
CA LEU A 44 23.34 -5.80 7.02
C LEU A 44 23.41 -5.76 5.50
N MET A 45 22.26 -5.58 4.86
CA MET A 45 22.15 -5.36 3.43
C MET A 45 21.53 -3.98 3.25
N LEU A 46 22.17 -3.16 2.41
CA LEU A 46 21.64 -1.87 2.04
C LEU A 46 20.71 -2.02 0.84
N PRO A 47 19.85 -1.02 0.57
CA PRO A 47 19.09 -0.92 -0.67
C PRO A 47 19.94 -1.19 -1.91
N SER A 48 19.32 -1.75 -2.95
CA SER A 48 20.02 -2.03 -4.19
C SER A 48 20.58 -0.74 -4.79
N GLY A 49 21.85 -0.75 -5.22
CA GLY A 49 22.49 0.46 -5.75
C GLY A 49 22.94 1.48 -4.70
N ALA A 50 22.61 1.29 -3.42
CA ALA A 50 23.12 2.13 -2.36
C ALA A 50 24.64 1.98 -2.19
N VAL A 51 25.29 3.09 -1.87
CA VAL A 51 26.71 3.16 -1.53
C VAL A 51 26.83 3.35 -0.03
N PHE A 52 27.42 2.39 0.69
CA PHE A 52 27.75 2.54 2.10
C PHE A 52 28.76 3.69 2.28
N GLU A 53 28.43 4.66 3.14
CA GLU A 53 29.26 5.85 3.36
C GLU A 53 30.02 5.77 4.68
N SER A 54 29.31 5.51 5.78
CA SER A 54 29.92 5.49 7.12
C SER A 54 29.13 4.66 8.12
N ALA A 55 29.80 4.24 9.19
CA ALA A 55 29.14 3.73 10.37
C ALA A 55 29.76 4.26 11.66
N THR A 56 28.90 4.70 12.59
CA THR A 56 29.30 5.28 13.88
C THR A 56 28.63 4.54 15.03
N LEU A 57 29.45 3.98 15.92
CA LEU A 57 29.00 3.41 17.19
C LEU A 57 28.76 4.55 18.19
N ASN A 58 27.53 4.65 18.67
CA ASN A 58 27.07 5.64 19.63
C ASN A 58 26.87 4.98 21.00
N ILE A 59 27.55 5.48 22.03
CA ILE A 59 27.48 4.93 23.39
C ILE A 59 27.22 6.07 24.38
N TYR A 60 26.17 5.94 25.19
CA TYR A 60 25.87 6.92 26.24
C TYR A 60 26.63 6.62 27.53
N LEU A 61 27.38 7.61 28.01
CA LEU A 61 28.18 7.58 29.23
C LEU A 61 27.49 8.34 30.37
N LYS A 62 27.26 7.66 31.50
CA LYS A 62 26.55 8.23 32.66
C LYS A 62 27.45 9.08 33.57
N GLU A 63 28.74 8.80 33.61
CA GLU A 63 29.73 9.54 34.40
C GLU A 63 30.91 9.95 33.52
N THR A 64 31.73 10.89 34.01
CA THR A 64 33.00 11.27 33.38
C THR A 64 33.99 10.11 33.40
N ILE A 65 34.55 9.79 32.24
CA ILE A 65 35.65 8.84 32.05
C ILE A 65 36.82 9.55 31.37
N ASN A 66 37.91 9.74 32.11
CA ASN A 66 39.14 10.35 31.59
C ASN A 66 40.13 9.33 31.01
N GLN A 67 39.81 8.05 31.04
CA GLN A 67 40.61 6.98 30.45
C GLN A 67 40.03 6.56 29.09
N PRO A 68 40.88 6.12 28.15
CA PRO A 68 40.41 5.54 26.90
C PRO A 68 39.65 4.24 27.15
N ILE A 69 38.64 4.01 26.31
CA ILE A 69 37.89 2.77 26.19
C ILE A 69 38.14 2.27 24.79
N ASP A 70 38.75 1.10 24.68
CA ASP A 70 39.03 0.46 23.40
C ASP A 70 37.84 -0.40 22.99
N VAL A 71 37.49 -0.32 21.71
CA VAL A 71 36.47 -1.13 21.07
C VAL A 71 37.19 -2.24 20.31
N HIS A 72 36.85 -3.47 20.62
CA HIS A 72 37.33 -4.65 19.93
C HIS A 72 36.17 -5.39 19.29
N ARG A 73 36.42 -6.06 18.18
CA ARG A 73 35.42 -6.94 17.57
C ARG A 73 35.41 -8.31 18.26
N ILE A 74 34.24 -8.93 18.25
CA ILE A 74 34.05 -10.32 18.63
C ILE A 74 34.28 -11.22 17.42
N THR A 75 35.04 -12.30 17.60
CA THR A 75 35.38 -13.25 16.52
C THR A 75 34.61 -14.57 16.62
N SER A 76 33.98 -14.86 17.75
CA SER A 76 33.21 -16.09 17.98
C SER A 76 31.81 -15.77 18.49
N ASP A 77 30.82 -16.61 18.15
CA ASP A 77 29.47 -16.42 18.67
C ASP A 77 29.46 -16.67 20.18
N TRP A 78 28.57 -15.97 20.87
CA TRP A 78 28.43 -16.04 22.31
C TRP A 78 26.95 -15.96 22.72
N ASN A 79 26.68 -16.62 23.84
CA ASN A 79 25.38 -16.60 24.48
C ASN A 79 25.47 -15.73 25.73
N GLU A 80 24.59 -14.74 25.80
CA GLU A 80 24.56 -13.73 26.86
C GLU A 80 24.30 -14.30 28.25
N LEU A 81 23.63 -15.45 28.33
CA LEU A 81 23.32 -16.11 29.58
C LEU A 81 24.47 -16.97 30.10
N THR A 82 25.45 -17.31 29.26
CA THR A 82 26.48 -18.30 29.60
C THR A 82 27.90 -17.84 29.37
N VAL A 83 28.13 -16.66 28.78
CA VAL A 83 29.48 -16.12 28.56
C VAL A 83 30.21 -15.84 29.88
N THR A 84 31.43 -16.35 30.03
CA THR A 84 32.32 -16.20 31.20
C THR A 84 33.76 -15.94 30.71
N TRP A 85 34.67 -15.49 31.59
CA TRP A 85 36.06 -15.26 31.17
C TRP A 85 36.73 -16.55 30.68
N ALA A 86 36.42 -17.68 31.33
CA ALA A 86 36.97 -18.98 30.99
C ALA A 86 36.55 -19.45 29.59
N ASN A 87 35.32 -19.18 29.16
CA ASN A 87 34.83 -19.57 27.83
C ASN A 87 35.00 -18.48 26.76
N PHE A 88 35.28 -17.24 27.17
CA PHE A 88 35.44 -16.08 26.29
C PHE A 88 36.90 -15.72 25.98
N GLY A 89 37.89 -16.14 26.78
CA GLY A 89 39.29 -15.69 26.76
C GLY A 89 40.12 -15.88 25.48
N GLY A 90 39.50 -16.15 24.33
CA GLY A 90 40.08 -16.11 22.98
C GLY A 90 39.05 -15.82 21.88
N ALA A 91 37.90 -15.24 22.23
CA ALA A 91 36.73 -15.02 21.37
C ALA A 91 36.63 -13.59 20.81
N PHE A 92 37.66 -12.76 20.97
CA PHE A 92 37.72 -11.41 20.43
C PHE A 92 39.08 -11.13 19.77
N ASP A 93 39.10 -10.17 18.86
CA ASP A 93 40.35 -9.70 18.24
C ASP A 93 40.98 -8.62 19.11
N ALA A 94 42.25 -8.80 19.50
CA ALA A 94 42.96 -7.82 20.31
C ALA A 94 43.28 -6.51 19.55
N SER A 95 43.07 -6.47 18.22
CA SER A 95 43.12 -5.21 17.48
C SER A 95 42.05 -4.24 17.97
N VAL A 96 42.43 -2.97 18.12
CA VAL A 96 41.49 -1.89 18.47
C VAL A 96 40.82 -1.41 17.19
N GLU A 97 39.50 -1.57 17.11
CA GLU A 97 38.67 -1.07 16.01
C GLU A 97 38.43 0.44 16.16
N GLY A 98 38.36 0.93 17.40
CA GLY A 98 38.32 2.35 17.71
C GLY A 98 38.46 2.60 19.21
N THR A 99 38.67 3.86 19.60
CA THR A 99 38.83 4.24 21.01
C THR A 99 38.01 5.49 21.29
N PHE A 100 37.36 5.55 22.45
CA PHE A 100 36.68 6.75 22.92
C PHE A 100 36.96 7.04 24.38
N SER A 101 36.68 8.27 24.78
CA SER A 101 36.62 8.70 26.19
C SER A 101 35.55 9.79 26.28
N ALA A 102 34.97 10.01 27.46
CA ALA A 102 34.11 11.17 27.65
C ALA A 102 34.46 11.92 28.94
N PRO A 103 35.05 13.11 28.83
CA PRO A 103 35.40 13.94 29.98
C PRO A 103 34.16 14.49 30.70
N ILE A 104 32.97 14.36 30.12
CA ILE A 104 31.67 14.71 30.70
C ILE A 104 30.64 13.62 30.35
N PRO A 105 29.59 13.40 31.18
CA PRO A 105 28.49 12.50 30.82
C PRO A 105 27.83 12.90 29.49
N GLY A 106 27.47 11.92 28.66
CA GLY A 106 26.84 12.14 27.36
C GLY A 106 27.18 11.07 26.32
N TRP A 107 26.80 11.32 25.07
CA TRP A 107 27.11 10.45 23.95
C TRP A 107 28.59 10.54 23.56
N ALA A 108 29.23 9.38 23.46
CA ALA A 108 30.51 9.20 22.79
C ALA A 108 30.30 8.45 21.48
N MET A 109 31.09 8.83 20.47
CA MET A 109 31.00 8.31 19.11
C MET A 109 32.33 7.65 18.75
N VAL A 110 32.26 6.49 18.10
CA VAL A 110 33.42 5.77 17.55
C VAL A 110 33.14 5.45 16.10
N ASP A 111 34.04 5.87 15.20
CA ASP A 111 33.99 5.45 13.81
C ASP A 111 34.29 3.93 13.74
N VAL A 112 33.31 3.18 13.25
CA VAL A 112 33.37 1.72 13.05
C VAL A 112 33.10 1.36 11.58
N THR A 113 33.28 2.31 10.66
CA THR A 113 32.98 2.17 9.23
C THR A 113 33.64 0.95 8.61
N ALA A 114 34.94 0.75 8.85
CA ALA A 114 35.69 -0.38 8.31
C ALA A 114 35.19 -1.73 8.84
N LEU A 115 34.78 -1.78 10.12
CA LEU A 115 34.26 -2.99 10.75
C LEU A 115 32.89 -3.36 10.19
N VAL A 116 31.98 -2.39 10.09
CA VAL A 116 30.63 -2.61 9.53
C VAL A 116 30.71 -3.01 8.06
N GLN A 117 31.59 -2.38 7.26
CA GLN A 117 31.85 -2.81 5.89
C GLN A 117 32.32 -4.27 5.82
N ALA A 118 33.18 -4.70 6.75
CA ALA A 118 33.64 -6.09 6.81
C ALA A 118 32.52 -7.07 7.21
N TRP A 119 31.61 -6.66 8.09
CA TRP A 119 30.39 -7.40 8.42
C TRP A 119 29.47 -7.56 7.21
N MET A 120 29.18 -6.47 6.49
CA MET A 120 28.39 -6.48 5.25
C MET A 120 29.00 -7.41 4.20
N ASN A 121 30.32 -7.39 4.04
CA ASN A 121 31.04 -8.25 3.11
C ASN A 121 31.09 -9.73 3.55
N GLY A 122 30.57 -10.06 4.74
CA GLY A 122 30.64 -11.41 5.29
C GLY A 122 32.05 -11.85 5.67
N THR A 123 32.95 -10.90 5.95
CA THR A 123 34.32 -11.21 6.40
C THR A 123 34.31 -11.75 7.84
N TYR A 124 33.36 -11.28 8.66
CA TYR A 124 33.15 -11.75 10.02
C TYR A 124 31.68 -12.10 10.24
N ASP A 125 31.44 -13.29 10.80
CA ASP A 125 30.08 -13.82 11.02
C ASP A 125 29.45 -13.35 12.34
N ASN A 126 30.22 -12.66 13.20
CA ASN A 126 29.77 -12.20 14.51
C ASN A 126 29.71 -10.66 14.55
N PHE A 127 28.53 -10.13 14.87
CA PHE A 127 28.25 -8.69 14.97
C PHE A 127 28.36 -8.20 16.42
N GLY A 128 29.38 -8.68 17.12
CA GLY A 128 29.60 -8.36 18.53
C GLY A 128 30.74 -7.37 18.72
N LEU A 129 30.63 -6.53 19.75
CA LEU A 129 31.70 -5.65 20.20
C LEU A 129 32.06 -5.93 21.66
N LEU A 130 33.32 -5.71 21.98
CA LEU A 130 33.86 -5.68 23.33
C LEU A 130 34.35 -4.27 23.63
N LEU A 131 33.84 -3.66 24.69
CA LEU A 131 34.33 -2.40 25.22
C LEU A 131 35.31 -2.69 26.36
N ASP A 132 36.59 -2.42 26.16
CA ASP A 132 37.65 -2.65 27.14
C ASP A 132 38.07 -1.33 27.80
N GLN A 133 37.85 -1.24 29.11
CA GLN A 133 38.22 -0.08 29.92
C GLN A 133 39.57 -0.21 30.63
N GLY A 134 40.29 -1.32 30.42
CA GLY A 134 41.52 -1.64 31.14
C GLY A 134 41.29 -1.86 32.64
N THR A 135 42.31 -1.54 33.45
CA THR A 135 42.26 -1.77 34.92
C THR A 135 41.87 -0.51 35.67
N LEU A 136 40.70 -0.52 36.31
CA LEU A 136 40.20 0.58 37.14
C LEU A 136 40.48 0.37 38.64
N ASN A 137 40.70 1.46 39.37
CA ASN A 137 40.83 1.43 40.84
C ASN A 137 39.48 1.39 41.58
N TYR A 138 38.35 1.55 40.89
CA TYR A 138 37.00 1.48 41.46
C TYR A 138 35.99 1.02 40.39
N PRO A 139 35.15 0.01 40.68
CA PRO A 139 34.09 -0.40 39.78
C PRO A 139 32.93 0.60 39.92
N ARG A 140 32.78 1.50 38.96
CA ARG A 140 31.49 2.16 38.77
C ARG A 140 31.04 1.87 37.37
N HIS A 141 29.76 1.55 37.25
CA HIS A 141 29.09 1.25 35.99
C HIS A 141 28.92 2.55 35.20
N ILE A 142 29.54 2.64 34.03
CA ILE A 142 29.67 3.94 33.33
C ILE A 142 28.86 4.03 32.04
N TYR A 143 28.25 2.93 31.62
CA TYR A 143 27.45 2.87 30.40
C TYR A 143 25.96 2.85 30.74
N TYR A 144 25.15 3.39 29.82
CA TYR A 144 23.68 3.53 29.75
C TYR A 144 22.77 2.63 30.63
N SER A 145 21.47 2.98 30.73
CA SER A 145 20.49 2.29 31.60
C SER A 145 19.41 1.61 30.78
N LYS A 146 19.01 0.39 31.12
CA LYS A 146 17.74 -0.19 30.62
C LYS A 146 16.53 0.70 30.92
N ASP A 147 16.55 1.40 32.06
CA ASP A 147 15.47 2.31 32.45
C ASP A 147 15.39 3.58 31.56
N ALA A 148 16.33 3.75 30.63
CA ALA A 148 16.34 4.83 29.64
C ALA A 148 16.60 4.23 28.24
N PRO A 149 15.56 3.65 27.59
CA PRO A 149 15.68 3.06 26.26
C PRO A 149 16.28 4.01 25.22
N SER A 150 16.06 5.32 25.39
CA SER A 150 16.67 6.38 24.58
C SER A 150 18.19 6.45 24.63
N ASN A 151 18.84 5.75 25.56
CA ASN A 151 20.28 5.80 25.78
C ASN A 151 20.97 4.47 25.42
N HIS A 152 20.25 3.51 24.84
CA HIS A 152 20.85 2.26 24.38
C HIS A 152 21.92 2.52 23.31
N PRO A 153 23.04 1.77 23.29
CA PRO A 153 24.02 1.85 22.22
C PRO A 153 23.38 1.46 20.91
N TYR A 154 23.78 2.17 19.87
CA TYR A 154 23.40 1.86 18.51
C TYR A 154 24.57 2.12 17.57
N ILE A 155 24.55 1.45 16.43
CA ILE A 155 25.38 1.81 15.29
C ILE A 155 24.50 2.61 14.34
N GLU A 156 24.91 3.84 14.03
CA GLU A 156 24.32 4.63 12.96
C GLU A 156 25.03 4.28 11.66
N VAL A 157 24.30 3.77 10.68
CA VAL A 157 24.79 3.36 9.36
C VAL A 157 24.25 4.35 8.34
N CYS A 158 25.14 5.07 7.66
CA CYS A 158 24.76 6.00 6.61
C CYS A 158 25.14 5.47 5.23
N TYR A 159 24.26 5.67 4.25
CA TYR A 159 24.44 5.27 2.87
C TYR A 159 23.84 6.31 1.91
N THR A 160 24.34 6.35 0.68
CA THR A 160 23.81 7.19 -0.38
C THR A 160 23.03 6.33 -1.38
N LEU A 161 21.79 6.71 -1.70
CA LEU A 161 20.98 6.14 -2.77
C LEU A 161 20.44 7.28 -3.63
N ASP A 162 20.63 7.21 -4.94
CA ASP A 162 20.24 8.26 -5.90
C ASP A 162 20.68 9.70 -5.53
N GLY A 163 21.83 9.80 -4.86
CA GLY A 163 22.41 11.07 -4.43
C GLY A 163 21.79 11.65 -3.15
N VAL A 164 20.91 10.91 -2.47
CA VAL A 164 20.35 11.24 -1.16
C VAL A 164 21.03 10.38 -0.09
N GLU A 165 21.54 11.04 0.95
CA GLU A 165 22.12 10.36 2.11
C GLU A 165 21.03 10.01 3.13
N THR A 166 20.98 8.74 3.54
CA THR A 166 20.06 8.20 4.53
C THR A 166 20.87 7.52 5.64
N CYS A 167 20.47 7.68 6.90
CA CYS A 167 21.12 7.07 8.06
C CYS A 167 20.12 6.27 8.89
N GLU A 168 20.46 5.01 9.18
CA GLU A 168 19.65 4.06 9.96
C GLU A 168 20.32 3.70 11.29
N GLN A 169 19.52 3.54 12.34
CA GLN A 169 20.02 3.20 13.69
C GLN A 169 19.79 1.72 14.01
N ILE A 170 20.89 0.98 14.16
CA ILE A 170 20.90 -0.42 14.57
C ILE A 170 21.19 -0.50 16.08
N VAL A 171 20.15 -0.69 16.89
CA VAL A 171 20.25 -0.75 18.36
C VAL A 171 20.81 -2.11 18.80
N ALA A 172 21.69 -2.11 19.80
CA ALA A 172 22.18 -3.35 20.40
C ALA A 172 21.02 -4.17 21.01
N MET A 173 20.97 -5.47 20.69
CA MET A 173 19.87 -6.35 21.08
C MET A 173 20.08 -7.05 22.42
N GLY A 174 21.32 -7.11 22.88
CA GLY A 174 21.66 -7.65 24.17
C GLY A 174 23.10 -7.38 24.57
N ASP A 175 23.38 -7.61 25.85
CA ASP A 175 24.62 -7.21 26.50
C ASP A 175 25.02 -8.15 27.64
N SER A 176 26.32 -8.26 27.90
CA SER A 176 26.87 -9.08 28.99
C SER A 176 28.19 -8.56 29.52
N TYR A 177 28.55 -8.96 30.74
CA TYR A 177 29.77 -8.54 31.43
C TYR A 177 30.64 -9.74 31.75
N ILE A 178 31.95 -9.53 31.69
CA ILE A 178 32.92 -10.54 32.09
C ILE A 178 33.79 -10.03 33.23
N TYR A 179 33.89 -10.85 34.28
CA TYR A 179 34.70 -10.57 35.46
C TYR A 179 36.05 -11.26 35.37
N GLU A 180 37.12 -10.51 35.58
CA GLU A 180 38.47 -11.08 35.64
C GLU A 180 38.71 -11.84 36.96
N LEU A 181 38.19 -11.32 38.09
CA LEU A 181 38.44 -11.88 39.43
C LEU A 181 37.58 -13.10 39.77
N VAL A 182 36.46 -13.28 39.05
CA VAL A 182 35.56 -14.45 39.16
C VAL A 182 35.29 -14.98 37.76
N PRO A 183 36.29 -15.62 37.13
CA PRO A 183 36.28 -15.94 35.70
C PRO A 183 35.21 -16.94 35.27
N ASP A 184 34.60 -17.64 36.22
CA ASP A 184 33.53 -18.63 35.98
C ASP A 184 32.13 -18.07 36.24
N ARG A 185 32.00 -16.80 36.67
CA ARG A 185 30.70 -16.19 36.93
C ARG A 185 30.26 -15.33 35.76
N ASN A 186 29.09 -15.68 35.22
CA ASN A 186 28.23 -14.74 34.53
C ASN A 186 27.13 -14.32 35.51
N ASN A 187 26.94 -13.02 35.72
CA ASN A 187 25.82 -12.49 36.51
C ASN A 187 24.69 -11.92 35.64
N GLY A 188 24.78 -12.09 34.31
CA GLY A 188 23.74 -11.75 33.34
C GLY A 188 22.45 -12.50 33.62
N ARG A 189 21.52 -11.84 34.34
CA ARG A 189 20.11 -12.22 34.27
C ARG A 189 19.57 -11.69 32.95
N ASP A 190 18.97 -12.60 32.19
CA ASP A 190 18.10 -12.32 31.06
C ASP A 190 17.29 -11.04 31.35
N SER A 191 17.50 -10.02 30.52
CA SER A 191 16.75 -8.77 30.44
C SER A 191 16.98 -7.64 31.45
N LEU A 192 17.97 -7.59 32.35
CA LEU A 192 18.09 -6.44 33.29
C LEU A 192 19.50 -5.83 33.36
N LEU A 193 19.73 -4.71 32.65
CA LEU A 193 20.73 -3.71 33.07
C LEU A 193 20.30 -3.14 34.42
N TYR A 194 20.64 -3.85 35.49
CA TYR A 194 20.82 -3.23 36.79
C TYR A 194 22.32 -2.96 36.92
N THR A 195 22.72 -1.71 36.74
CA THR A 195 24.01 -1.21 37.24
C THR A 195 23.92 -1.10 38.76
N GLY A 196 23.80 -2.24 39.44
CA GLY A 196 23.69 -2.34 40.89
C GLY A 196 25.03 -2.63 41.50
N TRP A 197 25.37 -1.92 42.59
CA TRP A 197 26.61 -2.06 43.36
C TRP A 197 27.07 -3.52 43.49
N ILE A 198 28.05 -3.89 42.68
CA ILE A 198 28.81 -5.11 42.86
C ILE A 198 29.90 -4.77 43.88
N GLY A 199 30.17 -5.70 44.80
CA GLY A 199 30.89 -5.41 46.03
C GLY A 199 32.25 -4.73 45.79
N PRO A 200 32.86 -4.12 46.82
CA PRO A 200 34.08 -3.31 46.70
C PRO A 200 35.32 -4.04 46.15
N ASN A 201 35.21 -5.32 45.81
CA ASN A 201 36.28 -6.18 45.32
C ASN A 201 36.05 -6.73 43.90
N ASP A 202 34.88 -6.49 43.27
CA ASP A 202 34.57 -7.04 41.95
C ASP A 202 34.88 -5.99 40.88
N LEU A 203 35.95 -6.20 40.09
CA LEU A 203 36.37 -5.32 39.01
C LEU A 203 35.74 -5.77 37.69
N GLU A 204 34.82 -4.98 37.17
CA GLU A 204 34.37 -5.07 35.77
C GLU A 204 35.43 -4.45 34.87
N LYS A 205 35.81 -5.14 33.80
CA LYS A 205 36.79 -4.65 32.82
C LYS A 205 36.21 -4.49 31.42
N GLN A 206 35.18 -5.26 31.10
CA GLN A 206 34.76 -5.50 29.73
C GLN A 206 33.24 -5.63 29.62
N ALA A 207 32.66 -4.88 28.68
CA ALA A 207 31.25 -4.99 28.29
C ALA A 207 31.13 -5.56 26.88
N LEU A 208 30.24 -6.53 26.71
CA LEU A 208 29.90 -7.15 25.43
C LEU A 208 28.62 -6.54 24.90
N LEU A 209 28.62 -6.17 23.63
CA LEU A 209 27.43 -5.72 22.90
C LEU A 209 27.16 -6.70 21.76
N LYS A 210 25.90 -7.11 21.58
CA LYS A 210 25.45 -7.88 20.42
C LYS A 210 24.51 -7.06 19.57
N PHE A 211 24.72 -7.06 18.25
CA PHE A 211 23.83 -6.47 17.27
C PHE A 211 23.22 -7.56 16.40
N GLU A 212 21.97 -7.36 15.96
CA GLU A 212 21.48 -8.00 14.73
C GLU A 212 21.56 -6.95 13.63
N MET A 213 21.98 -7.39 12.44
CA MET A 213 22.25 -6.52 11.32
C MET A 213 21.10 -6.69 10.32
N PRO A 214 20.08 -5.82 10.34
CA PRO A 214 18.88 -6.02 9.54
C PRO A 214 19.17 -5.86 8.05
N GLU A 215 18.33 -6.46 7.22
CA GLU A 215 18.17 -6.05 5.83
C GLU A 215 17.42 -4.71 5.82
N ILE A 216 18.00 -3.70 5.18
CA ILE A 216 17.37 -2.40 4.96
C ILE A 216 16.79 -2.45 3.55
N GLU A 217 15.51 -2.84 3.46
CA GLU A 217 14.78 -2.94 2.21
C GLU A 217 14.50 -1.54 1.63
N GLU A 218 14.60 -1.43 0.31
CA GLU A 218 14.08 -0.27 -0.41
C GLU A 218 12.58 -0.44 -0.59
N LEU A 219 11.80 0.40 0.08
CA LEU A 219 10.35 0.26 0.06
C LEU A 219 9.78 0.60 -1.32
N ALA A 220 8.79 -0.17 -1.75
CA ALA A 220 8.09 0.00 -3.01
C ALA A 220 6.80 0.83 -2.84
N ALA A 221 6.21 1.20 -3.96
CA ALA A 221 4.91 1.85 -4.04
C ALA A 221 4.11 1.33 -5.25
N ILE A 222 2.78 1.30 -5.10
CA ILE A 222 1.84 0.90 -6.15
C ILE A 222 0.65 1.86 -6.17
N GLY A 223 0.19 2.25 -7.36
CA GLY A 223 -0.98 3.10 -7.48
C GLY A 223 -1.37 3.43 -8.92
N ASP A 224 -1.97 4.62 -9.01
CA ASP A 224 -2.25 5.46 -10.18
C ASP A 224 -3.70 5.96 -10.19
N PHE A 225 -4.57 5.51 -11.08
CA PHE A 225 -5.71 6.32 -11.48
C PHE A 225 -7.03 5.55 -11.66
N VAL A 226 -8.11 6.10 -11.10
CA VAL A 226 -9.48 5.66 -11.41
C VAL A 226 -10.18 6.76 -12.16
N TRP A 227 -10.70 6.46 -13.35
CA TRP A 227 -11.27 7.46 -14.25
C TRP A 227 -12.64 7.09 -14.79
N HIS A 228 -13.37 8.12 -15.21
CA HIS A 228 -14.64 7.96 -15.87
C HIS A 228 -14.39 7.75 -17.37
N ASP A 229 -14.37 6.50 -17.79
CA ASP A 229 -14.27 6.10 -19.20
C ASP A 229 -15.58 6.43 -19.92
N MET A 230 -15.63 7.64 -20.47
CA MET A 230 -16.85 8.22 -21.05
C MET A 230 -17.24 7.55 -22.35
N ASN A 231 -16.31 6.84 -22.98
CA ASN A 231 -16.51 6.22 -24.27
C ASN A 231 -16.48 4.68 -24.24
N MET A 232 -16.28 4.11 -23.04
CA MET A 232 -16.39 2.68 -22.71
C MET A 232 -15.38 1.82 -23.46
N ASN A 233 -14.23 2.37 -23.81
CA ASN A 233 -13.21 1.66 -24.59
C ASN A 233 -12.11 1.02 -23.74
N GLY A 234 -12.09 1.26 -22.43
CA GLY A 234 -11.06 0.75 -21.52
C GLY A 234 -9.70 1.42 -21.65
N ILE A 235 -9.62 2.59 -22.29
CA ILE A 235 -8.40 3.36 -22.53
C ILE A 235 -8.58 4.76 -21.94
N GLN A 236 -7.56 5.27 -21.25
CA GLN A 236 -7.54 6.63 -20.74
C GLN A 236 -7.42 7.64 -21.88
N ASP A 237 -8.54 8.28 -22.24
CA ASP A 237 -8.58 9.26 -23.33
C ASP A 237 -8.47 10.71 -22.84
N ASP A 238 -7.91 11.58 -23.71
CA ASP A 238 -7.81 13.01 -23.46
C ASP A 238 -9.18 13.64 -23.13
N GLY A 239 -9.33 14.12 -21.89
CA GLY A 239 -10.53 14.81 -21.42
C GLY A 239 -11.45 13.95 -20.55
N GLU A 240 -11.12 12.68 -20.34
CA GLU A 240 -11.81 11.83 -19.37
C GLU A 240 -11.38 12.20 -17.93
N PRO A 241 -12.33 12.48 -17.03
CA PRO A 241 -12.01 12.94 -15.69
C PRO A 241 -11.76 11.77 -14.73
N GLY A 242 -10.89 11.98 -13.75
CA GLY A 242 -10.77 11.09 -12.61
C GLY A 242 -12.02 11.02 -11.76
N VAL A 243 -12.24 9.87 -11.10
CA VAL A 243 -13.37 9.65 -10.20
C VAL A 243 -12.92 9.71 -8.74
N PRO A 244 -13.34 10.73 -7.98
CA PRO A 244 -12.95 10.87 -6.58
C PRO A 244 -13.74 9.95 -5.66
N GLY A 245 -13.11 9.54 -4.55
CA GLY A 245 -13.78 8.79 -3.48
C GLY A 245 -14.05 7.31 -3.76
N VAL A 246 -13.44 6.74 -4.80
CA VAL A 246 -13.48 5.30 -5.08
C VAL A 246 -12.65 4.59 -4.02
N THR A 247 -13.21 3.56 -3.37
CA THR A 247 -12.48 2.79 -2.37
C THR A 247 -11.54 1.81 -3.07
N VAL A 248 -10.27 1.83 -2.68
CA VAL A 248 -9.22 0.97 -3.22
C VAL A 248 -8.59 0.19 -2.06
N ASN A 249 -8.54 -1.14 -2.20
CA ASN A 249 -7.93 -2.04 -1.24
C ASN A 249 -6.64 -2.63 -1.85
N LEU A 250 -5.58 -2.70 -1.06
CA LEU A 250 -4.35 -3.40 -1.40
C LEU A 250 -4.29 -4.72 -0.63
N TYR A 251 -4.04 -5.80 -1.33
CA TYR A 251 -3.85 -7.14 -0.77
C TYR A 251 -2.47 -7.68 -1.13
N ASP A 252 -1.93 -8.56 -0.28
CA ASP A 252 -0.91 -9.48 -0.73
C ASP A 252 -1.53 -10.60 -1.59
N CYS A 253 -0.69 -11.32 -2.33
CA CYS A 253 -1.12 -12.46 -3.15
C CYS A 253 -1.51 -13.72 -2.35
N GLN A 254 -1.68 -13.60 -1.03
CA GLN A 254 -2.26 -14.61 -0.14
C GLN A 254 -3.61 -14.16 0.44
N ASP A 255 -4.22 -13.13 -0.15
CA ASP A 255 -5.51 -12.54 0.22
C ASP A 255 -5.52 -11.87 1.62
N VAL A 256 -4.37 -11.42 2.11
CA VAL A 256 -4.28 -10.61 3.33
C VAL A 256 -4.40 -9.13 2.96
N LEU A 257 -5.35 -8.43 3.58
CA LEU A 257 -5.52 -6.99 3.41
C LEU A 257 -4.33 -6.24 4.03
N ILE A 258 -3.65 -5.45 3.21
CA ILE A 258 -2.50 -4.62 3.59
C ILE A 258 -2.96 -3.21 3.96
N GLY A 259 -3.86 -2.65 3.16
CA GLY A 259 -4.38 -1.30 3.37
C GLY A 259 -5.62 -0.99 2.54
N THR A 260 -6.30 0.08 2.94
CA THR A 260 -7.46 0.64 2.22
C THR A 260 -7.31 2.15 2.14
N MET A 261 -7.59 2.73 0.98
CA MET A 261 -7.68 4.17 0.80
C MET A 261 -8.84 4.55 -0.12
N MET A 262 -9.01 5.85 -0.36
CA MET A 262 -9.93 6.37 -1.36
C MET A 262 -9.20 7.26 -2.35
N THR A 263 -9.60 7.21 -3.63
CA THR A 263 -9.05 8.10 -4.66
C THR A 263 -9.27 9.57 -4.31
N ASP A 264 -8.29 10.41 -4.66
CA ASP A 264 -8.30 11.83 -4.37
C ASP A 264 -9.27 12.63 -5.28
N ALA A 265 -9.29 13.95 -5.16
CA ALA A 265 -10.20 14.82 -5.93
C ALA A 265 -9.99 14.72 -7.46
N ASN A 266 -8.83 14.26 -7.89
CA ASN A 266 -8.48 14.07 -9.28
C ASN A 266 -8.53 12.61 -9.70
N GLY A 267 -8.94 11.66 -8.85
CA GLY A 267 -9.02 10.22 -9.18
C GLY A 267 -7.78 9.40 -8.84
N TYR A 268 -6.73 9.99 -8.25
CA TYR A 268 -5.47 9.28 -7.99
C TYR A 268 -5.45 8.54 -6.66
N TYR A 269 -4.71 7.44 -6.59
CA TYR A 269 -4.42 6.69 -5.36
C TYR A 269 -2.96 6.22 -5.33
N LEU A 270 -2.40 6.01 -4.13
CA LEU A 270 -1.02 5.55 -3.94
C LEU A 270 -0.88 4.84 -2.60
N PHE A 271 -0.40 3.60 -2.63
CA PHE A 271 0.13 2.90 -1.48
C PHE A 271 1.65 2.95 -1.54
N ASP A 272 2.27 3.62 -0.56
CA ASP A 272 3.73 3.74 -0.45
C ASP A 272 4.25 2.95 0.76
N ASN A 273 5.57 2.97 0.95
CA ASN A 273 6.26 2.33 2.07
C ASN A 273 5.98 0.82 2.16
N LEU A 274 5.82 0.16 1.02
CA LEU A 274 5.56 -1.27 0.92
C LEU A 274 6.86 -2.06 1.00
N ILE A 275 6.85 -3.16 1.74
CA ILE A 275 7.94 -4.12 1.66
C ILE A 275 7.88 -4.75 0.26
N PRO A 276 9.00 -4.93 -0.46
CA PRO A 276 9.01 -5.59 -1.76
C PRO A 276 8.36 -6.98 -1.68
N GLY A 277 7.54 -7.34 -2.67
CA GLY A 277 6.72 -8.54 -2.60
C GLY A 277 5.57 -8.58 -3.60
N ASP A 278 4.72 -9.59 -3.47
CA ASP A 278 3.61 -9.82 -4.40
C ASP A 278 2.29 -9.21 -3.90
N TYR A 279 1.70 -8.33 -4.70
CA TYR A 279 0.50 -7.57 -4.37
C TYR A 279 -0.55 -7.59 -5.49
N TYR A 280 -1.79 -7.30 -5.14
CA TYR A 280 -2.84 -6.94 -6.11
C TYR A 280 -3.76 -5.86 -5.53
N VAL A 281 -4.41 -5.12 -6.42
CA VAL A 281 -5.33 -4.03 -6.07
C VAL A 281 -6.76 -4.48 -6.31
N GLU A 282 -7.68 -4.09 -5.41
CA GLU A 282 -9.11 -4.27 -5.58
C GLU A 282 -9.80 -2.91 -5.54
N PHE A 283 -10.52 -2.59 -6.62
CA PHE A 283 -11.33 -1.40 -6.74
C PHE A 283 -12.79 -1.72 -6.38
N ILE A 284 -13.40 -0.89 -5.54
CA ILE A 284 -14.82 -1.03 -5.18
C ILE A 284 -15.62 0.00 -5.94
N LEU A 285 -16.48 -0.48 -6.86
CA LEU A 285 -17.34 0.39 -7.67
C LEU A 285 -18.23 1.28 -6.79
N PRO A 286 -18.28 2.60 -7.08
CA PRO A 286 -19.34 3.45 -6.60
C PRO A 286 -20.71 2.94 -7.10
N ASN A 287 -21.77 3.28 -6.38
CA ASN A 287 -23.11 2.88 -6.77
C ASN A 287 -23.45 3.42 -8.17
N GLY A 288 -23.99 2.57 -9.04
CA GLY A 288 -24.37 2.94 -10.40
C GLY A 288 -23.26 2.90 -11.44
N TYR A 289 -22.03 2.53 -11.07
CA TYR A 289 -20.93 2.33 -12.03
C TYR A 289 -20.78 0.85 -12.45
N SER A 290 -20.09 0.62 -13.56
CA SER A 290 -19.54 -0.65 -14.03
C SER A 290 -18.07 -0.45 -14.40
N PHE A 291 -17.30 -1.54 -14.37
CA PHE A 291 -15.94 -1.54 -14.89
C PHE A 291 -15.93 -1.47 -16.42
N SER A 292 -14.95 -0.76 -16.95
CA SER A 292 -14.63 -0.70 -18.37
C SER A 292 -13.97 -2.00 -18.85
N PRO A 293 -13.90 -2.24 -20.17
CA PRO A 293 -13.17 -3.38 -20.71
C PRO A 293 -11.71 -3.39 -20.22
N GLN A 294 -11.28 -4.54 -19.72
CA GLN A 294 -9.94 -4.75 -19.18
C GLN A 294 -8.89 -4.91 -20.30
N ASP A 295 -7.64 -4.49 -20.06
CA ASP A 295 -6.46 -4.70 -20.90
C ASP A 295 -6.63 -4.27 -22.38
N GLN A 296 -7.07 -3.02 -22.61
CA GLN A 296 -7.35 -2.50 -23.95
C GLN A 296 -6.22 -1.64 -24.51
N GLY A 297 -6.03 -1.69 -25.83
CA GLY A 297 -4.96 -0.92 -26.47
C GLY A 297 -3.62 -1.63 -26.42
N MET A 298 -2.53 -0.86 -26.37
CA MET A 298 -1.15 -1.38 -26.43
C MET A 298 -0.25 -0.78 -25.33
N ASP A 299 -0.77 0.17 -24.56
CA ASP A 299 -0.04 0.93 -23.56
C ASP A 299 -0.66 0.62 -22.19
N ASP A 300 0.03 -0.24 -21.45
CA ASP A 300 -0.35 -0.78 -20.12
C ASP A 300 -0.51 0.34 -19.08
N ALA A 301 0.14 1.50 -19.30
CA ALA A 301 0.01 2.63 -18.40
C ALA A 301 -1.26 3.47 -18.65
N MET A 302 -2.06 3.11 -19.65
CA MET A 302 -3.19 3.93 -20.13
C MET A 302 -4.45 3.08 -20.36
N ASP A 303 -4.50 1.84 -19.86
CA ASP A 303 -5.67 1.00 -19.95
C ASP A 303 -6.27 0.71 -18.56
N SER A 304 -7.22 -0.22 -18.48
CA SER A 304 -7.90 -0.57 -17.23
C SER A 304 -7.48 -1.98 -16.82
N ASP A 305 -6.87 -2.11 -15.64
CA ASP A 305 -6.41 -3.40 -15.11
C ASP A 305 -7.47 -4.16 -14.33
N ALA A 306 -8.52 -3.47 -13.88
CA ALA A 306 -9.55 -4.05 -13.05
C ALA A 306 -10.36 -5.13 -13.81
N ASP A 307 -10.38 -6.35 -13.29
CA ASP A 307 -11.25 -7.41 -13.80
C ASP A 307 -12.71 -6.98 -13.71
N VAL A 308 -13.43 -7.08 -14.82
CA VAL A 308 -14.79 -6.52 -14.97
C VAL A 308 -15.84 -7.13 -14.03
N THR A 309 -15.54 -8.28 -13.42
CA THR A 309 -16.47 -8.99 -12.53
C THR A 309 -16.13 -8.77 -11.05
N THR A 310 -14.83 -8.73 -10.74
CA THR A 310 -14.33 -8.73 -9.36
C THR A 310 -13.75 -7.39 -8.93
N GLY A 311 -13.38 -6.52 -9.85
CA GLY A 311 -12.67 -5.27 -9.60
C GLY A 311 -11.22 -5.46 -9.17
N LYS A 312 -10.68 -6.68 -9.31
CA LYS A 312 -9.32 -7.02 -8.90
C LYS A 312 -8.36 -6.96 -10.08
N THR A 313 -7.16 -6.48 -9.84
CA THR A 313 -6.05 -6.63 -10.77
C THR A 313 -5.43 -8.02 -10.63
N ILE A 314 -4.48 -8.36 -11.51
CA ILE A 314 -3.66 -9.55 -11.34
C ILE A 314 -2.66 -9.37 -10.19
N CYS A 315 -2.13 -10.48 -9.71
CA CYS A 315 -0.97 -10.47 -8.82
C CYS A 315 0.28 -9.99 -9.56
N THR A 316 0.92 -8.96 -9.02
CA THR A 316 2.20 -8.42 -9.51
C THR A 316 3.27 -8.48 -8.43
N ASN A 317 4.53 -8.55 -8.84
CA ASN A 317 5.67 -8.46 -7.93
C ASN A 317 6.21 -7.03 -7.96
N LEU A 318 6.30 -6.39 -6.79
CA LEU A 318 7.00 -5.12 -6.61
C LEU A 318 8.45 -5.41 -6.20
N GLU A 319 9.38 -4.99 -7.04
CA GLU A 319 10.82 -5.06 -6.77
C GLU A 319 11.24 -3.97 -5.75
N PRO A 320 12.38 -4.13 -5.06
CA PRO A 320 12.90 -3.11 -4.15
C PRO A 320 13.03 -1.74 -4.82
N GLY A 321 12.42 -0.72 -4.20
CA GLY A 321 12.43 0.66 -4.69
C GLY A 321 11.49 0.96 -5.85
N GLU A 322 10.74 -0.04 -6.33
CA GLU A 322 9.82 0.14 -7.44
C GLU A 322 8.68 1.09 -7.07
N THR A 323 8.36 2.01 -7.98
CA THR A 323 7.12 2.79 -7.93
C THR A 323 6.34 2.46 -9.19
N ASP A 324 5.39 1.55 -9.04
CA ASP A 324 4.54 1.08 -10.12
C ASP A 324 3.23 1.88 -10.14
N LEU A 325 3.05 2.67 -11.21
CA LEU A 325 1.92 3.58 -11.40
C LEU A 325 1.18 3.23 -12.69
N THR A 326 1.00 1.94 -12.96
CA THR A 326 0.22 1.47 -14.13
C THR A 326 -0.92 0.55 -13.69
N TRP A 327 -1.46 0.77 -12.49
CA TRP A 327 -2.57 -0.03 -11.96
C TRP A 327 -3.81 0.84 -11.87
N ASP A 328 -4.61 0.81 -12.91
CA ASP A 328 -5.71 1.72 -13.15
C ASP A 328 -7.06 1.02 -13.21
N ALA A 329 -8.13 1.80 -13.06
CA ALA A 329 -9.49 1.31 -13.25
C ALA A 329 -10.34 2.29 -14.03
N GLY A 330 -10.71 1.90 -15.25
CA GLY A 330 -11.73 2.57 -16.02
C GLY A 330 -13.09 2.17 -15.48
N ILE A 331 -13.91 3.15 -15.12
CA ILE A 331 -15.29 2.92 -14.71
C ILE A 331 -16.22 3.82 -15.48
N TRP A 332 -17.42 3.33 -15.76
CA TRP A 332 -18.42 4.06 -16.51
C TRP A 332 -19.78 3.84 -15.87
N VAL A 333 -20.72 4.74 -16.11
CA VAL A 333 -22.10 4.58 -15.60
C VAL A 333 -22.91 3.76 -16.61
N PRO A 334 -23.21 2.47 -16.34
CA PRO A 334 -24.18 1.71 -17.12
C PRO A 334 -25.51 2.43 -17.12
N VAL A 335 -25.93 2.86 -18.30
CA VAL A 335 -27.27 3.43 -18.43
C VAL A 335 -28.24 2.32 -18.79
N GLN A 336 -29.41 2.33 -18.11
CA GLN A 336 -30.41 1.26 -18.17
C GLN A 336 -30.63 0.77 -19.61
N GLU A 337 -30.07 -0.39 -19.96
CA GLU A 337 -30.14 -0.91 -21.31
C GLU A 337 -31.61 -1.13 -21.72
N GLY A 338 -31.96 -0.58 -22.88
CA GLY A 338 -33.21 -0.91 -23.54
C GLY A 338 -34.47 -0.29 -22.94
N CYS A 339 -34.41 0.95 -22.46
CA CYS A 339 -35.61 1.76 -22.15
C CYS A 339 -35.37 3.25 -22.43
N THR A 340 -36.45 4.04 -22.52
CA THR A 340 -36.36 5.50 -22.74
C THR A 340 -36.51 6.28 -21.44
N LEU A 341 -35.76 7.37 -21.31
CA LEU A 341 -35.85 8.39 -20.27
C LEU A 341 -36.56 9.64 -20.83
N THR A 342 -37.38 10.29 -20.00
CA THR A 342 -38.07 11.52 -20.40
C THR A 342 -37.10 12.66 -20.74
N ILE A 343 -37.57 13.62 -21.53
CA ILE A 343 -36.89 14.93 -21.67
C ILE A 343 -36.68 15.59 -20.30
N GLY A 344 -37.56 15.34 -19.32
CA GLY A 344 -37.42 15.79 -17.94
C GLY A 344 -36.09 15.37 -17.34
N TYR A 345 -35.80 14.07 -17.41
CA TYR A 345 -34.55 13.47 -16.94
C TYR A 345 -33.33 14.11 -17.61
N TRP A 346 -33.31 14.16 -18.95
CA TRP A 346 -32.19 14.71 -19.70
C TRP A 346 -31.90 16.19 -19.41
N LYS A 347 -32.92 16.97 -19.00
CA LYS A 347 -32.72 18.37 -18.57
C LYS A 347 -32.05 18.48 -17.21
N THR A 348 -32.39 17.60 -16.27
CA THR A 348 -31.87 17.69 -14.89
C THR A 348 -30.51 17.03 -14.73
N HIS A 349 -30.12 16.14 -15.65
CA HIS A 349 -28.85 15.41 -15.66
C HIS A 349 -27.88 15.93 -16.72
N ALA A 350 -27.96 17.21 -17.07
CA ALA A 350 -27.03 17.86 -17.98
C ALA A 350 -26.18 18.86 -17.19
N GLY A 351 -25.13 18.39 -16.49
CA GLY A 351 -24.00 19.17 -15.96
C GLY A 351 -24.22 20.40 -15.07
N PHE A 352 -25.48 20.76 -14.72
CA PHE A 352 -25.80 22.02 -14.02
C PHE A 352 -26.69 21.84 -12.78
N GLY A 353 -26.94 20.60 -12.34
CA GLY A 353 -27.74 20.26 -11.15
C GLY A 353 -26.91 19.53 -10.07
N PRO A 354 -27.54 19.18 -8.93
CA PRO A 354 -26.94 18.29 -7.93
C PRO A 354 -26.88 16.80 -8.37
N GLN A 355 -27.43 16.49 -9.54
CA GLN A 355 -27.39 15.16 -10.14
C GLN A 355 -26.20 15.03 -11.10
N ASP A 356 -25.74 13.79 -11.28
CA ASP A 356 -24.64 13.46 -12.19
C ASP A 356 -24.93 13.89 -13.63
N ASP A 357 -23.89 14.32 -14.34
CA ASP A 357 -23.99 14.69 -15.75
C ASP A 357 -24.03 13.44 -16.64
N MET A 358 -25.23 13.13 -17.12
CA MET A 358 -25.51 12.00 -18.00
C MET A 358 -25.58 12.41 -19.47
N VAL A 359 -25.48 13.71 -19.79
CA VAL A 359 -25.67 14.22 -21.16
C VAL A 359 -24.35 14.47 -21.87
N THR A 360 -23.34 15.01 -21.17
CA THR A 360 -22.09 15.44 -21.80
C THR A 360 -21.39 14.31 -22.56
N GLN A 361 -21.42 13.09 -22.03
CA GLN A 361 -20.85 11.88 -22.66
C GLN A 361 -21.42 11.58 -24.07
N PHE A 362 -22.66 12.00 -24.38
CA PHE A 362 -23.29 11.70 -25.66
C PHE A 362 -23.12 12.81 -26.70
N LEU A 363 -22.45 13.91 -26.36
CA LEU A 363 -22.25 15.05 -27.25
C LEU A 363 -20.92 14.92 -28.02
N PRO A 364 -20.85 15.38 -29.29
CA PRO A 364 -21.82 16.23 -29.97
C PRO A 364 -22.93 15.47 -30.72
N ILE A 365 -24.15 16.04 -30.71
CA ILE A 365 -25.32 15.49 -31.44
C ILE A 365 -25.80 16.48 -32.50
N TRP A 366 -25.95 16.03 -33.75
CA TRP A 366 -26.59 16.81 -34.80
C TRP A 366 -28.12 16.74 -34.73
N LEU A 367 -28.79 17.88 -34.87
CA LEU A 367 -30.22 18.01 -35.18
C LEU A 367 -30.34 18.51 -36.62
N GLY A 368 -30.62 17.58 -37.53
CA GLY A 368 -30.30 17.72 -38.95
C GLY A 368 -29.18 16.77 -39.37
N THR A 369 -28.82 16.78 -40.66
CA THR A 369 -27.69 15.99 -41.17
C THR A 369 -26.38 16.74 -41.02
N ALA A 370 -25.26 16.05 -40.77
CA ALA A 370 -23.93 16.67 -40.81
C ALA A 370 -23.71 17.38 -42.16
N GLY A 371 -23.21 18.62 -42.13
CA GLY A 371 -23.03 19.45 -43.33
C GLY A 371 -24.30 20.08 -43.91
N GLY A 372 -25.46 19.88 -43.29
CA GLY A 372 -26.70 20.57 -43.66
C GLY A 372 -26.63 22.07 -43.36
N THR A 373 -27.13 22.90 -44.28
CA THR A 373 -27.04 24.38 -44.19
C THR A 373 -27.76 24.99 -42.98
N LYS A 374 -28.69 24.26 -42.38
CA LYS A 374 -29.50 24.68 -41.23
C LYS A 374 -29.44 23.72 -40.04
N SER A 375 -28.63 22.66 -40.14
CA SER A 375 -28.44 21.70 -39.06
C SER A 375 -27.84 22.39 -37.84
N LEU A 376 -28.27 21.95 -36.65
CA LEU A 376 -27.72 22.41 -35.37
C LEU A 376 -26.85 21.30 -34.77
N GLN A 377 -25.59 21.57 -34.48
CA GLN A 377 -24.76 20.67 -33.67
C GLN A 377 -24.87 21.08 -32.21
N VAL A 378 -25.32 20.18 -31.35
CA VAL A 378 -25.34 20.34 -29.91
C VAL A 378 -24.00 19.84 -29.39
N THR A 379 -23.13 20.72 -28.90
CA THR A 379 -21.72 20.39 -28.61
C THR A 379 -21.35 20.45 -27.13
N ASN A 380 -22.25 20.87 -26.25
CA ASN A 380 -22.03 20.90 -24.80
C ASN A 380 -23.36 20.85 -24.03
N ALA A 381 -23.30 20.52 -22.74
CA ALA A 381 -24.47 20.41 -21.87
C ALA A 381 -25.33 21.69 -21.86
N ALA A 382 -24.71 22.88 -21.90
CA ALA A 382 -25.46 24.14 -21.86
C ALA A 382 -26.35 24.31 -23.10
N MET A 383 -25.83 23.93 -24.26
CA MET A 383 -26.61 23.89 -25.50
C MET A 383 -27.70 22.81 -25.45
N ALA A 384 -27.41 21.63 -24.87
CA ALA A 384 -28.39 20.56 -24.73
C ALA A 384 -29.58 21.01 -23.87
N VAL A 385 -29.33 21.58 -22.68
CA VAL A 385 -30.38 22.15 -21.81
C VAL A 385 -31.18 23.22 -22.55
N ALA A 386 -30.51 24.16 -23.21
CA ALA A 386 -31.15 25.24 -23.97
C ALA A 386 -32.11 24.72 -25.06
N VAL A 387 -31.76 23.61 -25.72
CA VAL A 387 -32.60 22.93 -26.71
C VAL A 387 -33.76 22.20 -26.05
N LEU A 388 -33.49 21.39 -25.01
CA LEU A 388 -34.51 20.59 -24.31
C LEU A 388 -35.57 21.46 -23.62
N GLU A 389 -35.21 22.66 -23.16
CA GLU A 389 -36.15 23.61 -22.54
C GLU A 389 -37.05 24.32 -23.56
N MET A 390 -36.74 24.29 -24.85
CA MET A 390 -37.46 25.00 -25.93
C MET A 390 -37.51 26.52 -25.74
N LYS A 391 -36.71 27.10 -24.83
CA LYS A 391 -36.79 28.51 -24.42
C LYS A 391 -35.66 29.38 -24.95
N THR A 392 -34.46 28.83 -25.15
CA THR A 392 -33.24 29.64 -25.23
C THR A 392 -32.60 29.59 -26.62
N TYR A 393 -32.71 28.47 -27.33
CA TYR A 393 -32.20 28.36 -28.71
C TYR A 393 -33.29 28.77 -29.72
N GLY A 394 -33.24 30.03 -30.19
CA GLY A 394 -34.12 30.52 -31.26
C GLY A 394 -35.30 31.44 -30.84
N THR A 395 -35.21 32.13 -29.71
CA THR A 395 -36.05 33.30 -29.31
C THR A 395 -37.60 33.18 -29.29
N ASN A 396 -38.23 32.10 -29.76
CA ASN A 396 -39.68 31.83 -29.66
C ASN A 396 -39.99 30.32 -29.64
N ASN A 397 -40.91 29.89 -28.75
CA ASN A 397 -41.45 28.53 -28.72
C ASN A 397 -42.36 28.30 -29.94
N ASN A 398 -41.88 27.58 -30.95
CA ASN A 398 -42.63 27.21 -32.15
C ASN A 398 -42.51 25.71 -32.47
N GLY A 399 -43.07 25.26 -33.59
CA GLY A 399 -43.04 23.84 -33.94
C GLY A 399 -41.62 23.31 -34.20
N ILE A 400 -40.71 24.09 -34.78
CA ILE A 400 -39.34 23.60 -35.02
C ILE A 400 -38.55 23.53 -33.71
N THR A 401 -38.71 24.48 -32.78
CA THR A 401 -38.02 24.40 -31.48
C THR A 401 -38.52 23.22 -30.64
N LYS A 402 -39.81 22.87 -30.73
CA LYS A 402 -40.36 21.65 -30.13
C LYS A 402 -39.78 20.38 -30.78
N LEU A 403 -39.65 20.38 -32.11
CA LEU A 403 -39.04 19.27 -32.83
C LEU A 403 -37.57 19.07 -32.43
N TYR A 404 -36.81 20.16 -32.23
CA TYR A 404 -35.44 20.07 -31.71
C TYR A 404 -35.39 19.37 -30.35
N ALA A 405 -36.22 19.77 -29.40
CA ALA A 405 -36.25 19.15 -28.07
C ALA A 405 -36.59 17.65 -28.14
N GLN A 406 -37.63 17.29 -28.90
CA GLN A 406 -38.07 15.90 -29.04
C GLN A 406 -37.04 15.02 -29.74
N LEU A 407 -36.41 15.54 -30.79
CA LEU A 407 -35.37 14.83 -31.52
C LEU A 407 -34.09 14.68 -30.70
N LEU A 408 -33.70 15.72 -29.93
CA LEU A 408 -32.54 15.63 -29.04
C LEU A 408 -32.79 14.59 -27.93
N GLY A 409 -33.95 14.61 -27.28
CA GLY A 409 -34.31 13.59 -26.29
C GLY A 409 -34.26 12.17 -26.85
N ALA A 410 -34.78 11.97 -28.08
CA ALA A 410 -34.74 10.67 -28.73
C ALA A 410 -33.31 10.22 -29.05
N LYS A 411 -32.46 11.14 -29.55
CA LYS A 411 -31.05 10.84 -29.83
C LYS A 411 -30.24 10.56 -28.56
N LEU A 412 -30.55 11.24 -27.46
CA LEU A 412 -29.95 10.94 -26.16
C LEU A 412 -30.39 9.56 -25.69
N ASN A 413 -31.67 9.21 -25.75
CA ASN A 413 -32.14 7.85 -25.45
C ASN A 413 -31.44 6.77 -26.30
N ILE A 414 -31.20 7.04 -27.58
CA ILE A 414 -30.51 6.10 -28.47
C ILE A 414 -29.02 6.00 -28.17
N ALA A 415 -28.35 7.13 -27.95
CA ALA A 415 -26.97 7.15 -27.49
C ALA A 415 -26.83 6.40 -26.15
N ASN A 416 -27.90 6.44 -25.36
CA ASN A 416 -28.09 5.72 -24.12
C ASN A 416 -28.55 4.26 -24.26
N GLY A 417 -28.52 3.69 -25.47
CA GLY A 417 -28.82 2.27 -25.71
C GLY A 417 -30.29 1.89 -25.86
N ALA A 418 -31.22 2.85 -25.98
CA ALA A 418 -32.62 2.54 -26.26
C ALA A 418 -32.82 2.07 -27.71
N ASP A 419 -33.58 0.99 -27.90
CA ASP A 419 -34.05 0.55 -29.23
C ASP A 419 -34.84 1.67 -29.91
N TYR A 420 -34.70 1.82 -31.23
CA TYR A 420 -35.31 2.93 -31.98
C TYR A 420 -35.96 2.53 -33.30
N ASP A 421 -36.13 1.22 -33.54
CA ASP A 421 -36.68 0.72 -34.80
C ASP A 421 -38.06 1.35 -35.12
N ASP A 422 -38.88 1.54 -34.08
CA ASP A 422 -40.21 2.17 -34.18
C ASP A 422 -40.17 3.65 -34.58
N VAL A 423 -39.05 4.35 -34.37
CA VAL A 423 -38.90 5.79 -34.66
C VAL A 423 -37.84 6.13 -35.70
N ALA A 424 -37.06 5.16 -36.18
CA ALA A 424 -35.96 5.36 -37.12
C ALA A 424 -36.37 6.18 -38.36
N ALA A 425 -37.51 5.85 -38.98
CA ALA A 425 -38.01 6.57 -40.14
C ALA A 425 -38.45 8.01 -39.83
N THR A 426 -39.03 8.23 -38.64
CA THR A 426 -39.43 9.56 -38.18
C THR A 426 -38.22 10.45 -37.94
N MET A 427 -37.19 9.91 -37.29
CA MET A 427 -35.94 10.62 -37.03
C MET A 427 -35.23 10.99 -38.33
N ALA A 428 -35.08 10.04 -39.26
CA ALA A 428 -34.46 10.30 -40.55
C ALA A 428 -35.19 11.41 -41.34
N ALA A 429 -36.53 11.42 -41.31
CA ALA A 429 -37.33 12.46 -41.95
C ALA A 429 -37.18 13.83 -41.26
N ALA A 430 -37.14 13.85 -39.92
CA ALA A 430 -36.92 15.06 -39.13
C ALA A 430 -35.52 15.64 -39.39
N ASP A 431 -34.47 14.81 -39.39
CA ASP A 431 -33.10 15.23 -39.70
C ASP A 431 -32.98 15.76 -41.13
N ALA A 432 -33.55 15.09 -42.12
CA ALA A 432 -33.56 15.57 -43.50
C ALA A 432 -34.26 16.94 -43.63
N PHE A 433 -35.35 17.15 -42.89
CA PHE A 433 -36.05 18.43 -42.84
C PHE A 433 -35.18 19.53 -42.20
N LEU A 434 -34.59 19.24 -41.04
CA LEU A 434 -33.75 20.18 -40.27
C LEU A 434 -32.41 20.49 -40.94
N ALA A 435 -31.95 19.66 -41.88
CA ALA A 435 -30.78 19.98 -42.71
C ALA A 435 -30.96 21.28 -43.55
N THR A 436 -32.21 21.65 -43.83
CA THR A 436 -32.57 22.78 -44.70
C THR A 436 -33.53 23.80 -44.05
N HIS A 437 -34.02 23.53 -42.84
CA HIS A 437 -34.94 24.41 -42.11
C HIS A 437 -34.49 24.59 -40.67
N ASP A 438 -34.65 25.80 -40.15
CA ASP A 438 -34.38 26.15 -38.76
C ASP A 438 -35.61 26.82 -38.12
N TRP A 439 -35.50 27.18 -36.84
CA TRP A 439 -36.58 27.84 -36.09
C TRP A 439 -37.12 29.12 -36.77
N THR A 440 -36.31 29.83 -37.57
CA THR A 440 -36.74 31.04 -38.29
C THR A 440 -37.67 30.71 -39.46
N SER A 441 -37.63 29.48 -39.95
CA SER A 441 -38.39 29.03 -41.12
C SER A 441 -39.88 28.84 -40.83
N TRP A 442 -40.26 28.68 -39.55
CA TRP A 442 -41.59 28.24 -39.12
C TRP A 442 -42.75 29.03 -39.72
N GLU A 443 -42.70 30.37 -39.69
CA GLU A 443 -43.82 31.18 -40.14
C GLU A 443 -44.14 31.00 -41.62
N THR A 444 -43.10 30.81 -42.44
CA THR A 444 -43.18 30.66 -43.90
C THR A 444 -43.53 29.26 -44.37
N LEU A 445 -43.55 28.26 -43.47
CA LEU A 445 -43.88 26.89 -43.84
C LEU A 445 -45.33 26.77 -44.32
N SER A 446 -45.52 25.92 -45.34
CA SER A 446 -46.85 25.49 -45.78
C SER A 446 -47.60 24.77 -44.63
N ARG A 447 -48.93 24.77 -44.69
CA ARG A 447 -49.76 24.02 -43.73
C ARG A 447 -49.40 22.53 -43.68
N ALA A 448 -49.08 21.93 -44.84
CA ALA A 448 -48.65 20.54 -44.93
C ALA A 448 -47.33 20.30 -44.16
N ASN A 449 -46.34 21.16 -44.32
CA ASN A 449 -45.07 21.05 -43.59
C ASN A 449 -45.24 21.26 -42.08
N LYS A 450 -46.08 22.21 -41.67
CA LYS A 450 -46.41 22.39 -40.24
C LYS A 450 -47.07 21.13 -39.65
N ASN A 451 -47.95 20.46 -40.40
CA ASN A 451 -48.57 19.21 -39.98
C ASN A 451 -47.56 18.06 -39.89
N LEU A 452 -46.62 17.96 -40.84
CA LEU A 452 -45.54 16.96 -40.79
C LEU A 452 -44.67 17.14 -39.55
N VAL A 453 -44.21 18.36 -39.30
CA VAL A 453 -43.43 18.71 -38.11
C VAL A 453 -44.17 18.34 -36.82
N GLY A 454 -45.48 18.63 -36.73
CA GLY A 454 -46.31 18.22 -35.59
C GLY A 454 -46.45 16.70 -35.44
N SER A 455 -46.52 15.96 -36.56
CA SER A 455 -46.58 14.50 -36.53
C SER A 455 -45.28 13.91 -35.98
N TRP A 456 -44.12 14.37 -36.46
CA TRP A 456 -42.82 13.88 -35.96
C TRP A 456 -42.62 14.21 -34.48
N GLN A 457 -42.99 15.42 -34.05
CA GLN A 457 -42.97 15.78 -32.63
C GLN A 457 -43.77 14.79 -31.79
N SER A 458 -45.01 14.47 -32.19
CA SER A 458 -45.88 13.57 -31.42
C SER A 458 -45.32 12.15 -31.35
N THR A 459 -44.73 11.64 -32.43
CA THR A 459 -44.11 10.33 -32.44
C THR A 459 -42.89 10.29 -31.53
N LEU A 460 -42.00 11.28 -31.63
CA LEU A 460 -40.80 11.36 -30.80
C LEU A 460 -41.14 11.62 -29.32
N ASP A 461 -42.19 12.39 -29.04
CA ASP A 461 -42.70 12.59 -27.67
C ASP A 461 -43.21 11.27 -27.07
N ASN A 462 -44.02 10.51 -27.82
CA ASN A 462 -44.45 9.19 -27.37
C ASN A 462 -43.26 8.26 -27.10
N TYR A 463 -42.23 8.30 -27.96
CA TYR A 463 -41.02 7.52 -27.76
C TYR A 463 -40.26 7.93 -26.51
N ASN A 464 -39.99 9.23 -26.32
CA ASN A 464 -39.28 9.74 -25.15
C ASN A 464 -40.01 9.48 -23.83
N ASN A 465 -41.33 9.27 -23.84
CA ASN A 465 -42.12 8.90 -22.68
C ASN A 465 -42.39 7.39 -22.58
N GLY A 466 -41.71 6.56 -23.38
CA GLY A 466 -41.83 5.10 -23.35
C GLY A 466 -43.19 4.54 -23.80
N LEU A 467 -43.99 5.34 -24.52
CA LEU A 467 -45.30 4.91 -25.02
C LEU A 467 -45.21 4.12 -26.34
N ILE A 468 -44.09 4.23 -27.06
CA ILE A 468 -43.74 3.43 -28.23
C ILE A 468 -42.24 3.08 -28.15
N GLY A 469 -41.80 2.01 -28.82
CA GLY A 469 -40.45 1.49 -28.66
C GLY A 469 -40.27 0.73 -27.34
N PRO A 470 -39.09 0.81 -26.70
CA PRO A 470 -38.69 -0.14 -25.65
C PRO A 470 -39.37 0.04 -24.29
N GLY A 471 -40.22 1.06 -24.11
CA GLY A 471 -40.86 1.37 -22.82
C GLY A 471 -40.06 2.37 -21.99
N HIS A 472 -40.67 2.87 -20.91
CA HIS A 472 -40.02 3.85 -20.03
C HIS A 472 -39.14 3.13 -19.02
N CYS A 473 -37.96 3.69 -18.75
CA CYS A 473 -37.14 3.25 -17.63
C CYS A 473 -37.95 3.46 -16.36
N ASN A 474 -38.18 2.44 -15.54
CA ASN A 474 -38.81 2.69 -14.24
C ASN A 474 -37.91 3.70 -13.53
N GLU A 475 -38.43 4.91 -13.31
CA GLU A 475 -37.74 5.94 -12.56
C GLU A 475 -37.27 5.27 -11.29
N PHE A 476 -36.01 5.49 -10.91
CA PHE A 476 -35.51 5.12 -9.60
C PHE A 476 -36.62 5.42 -8.58
N ASP A 477 -37.07 4.40 -7.85
CA ASP A 477 -37.83 4.60 -6.60
C ASP A 477 -36.91 5.42 -5.69
N ASP A 478 -36.91 6.74 -5.86
CA ASP A 478 -36.25 7.72 -4.98
C ASP A 478 -37.10 7.95 -3.72
N ASP A 479 -38.18 7.18 -3.58
CA ASP A 479 -38.95 6.99 -2.38
C ASP A 479 -39.17 5.51 -2.15
N GLY A 480 -38.35 4.92 -1.27
CA GLY A 480 -38.52 3.55 -0.78
C GLY A 480 -39.87 3.29 -0.10
N TYR A 481 -40.91 3.09 -0.90
CA TYR A 481 -42.29 2.66 -0.62
C TYR A 481 -42.93 2.39 -2.00
N THR A 482 -43.41 1.23 -2.46
CA THR A 482 -43.99 -0.04 -1.95
C THR A 482 -44.24 -0.90 -3.22
N GLU A 483 -44.34 -2.24 -3.25
CA GLU A 483 -45.10 -3.22 -2.44
C GLU A 483 -44.36 -4.57 -2.34
#